data_AF-W9GA94-F1
#
_entry.id   AF-W9GA94-F1
#
_cell.length_a   1.000
_cell.length_b   1.000
_cell.length_c   1.000
_cell.angle_alpha   90.00
_cell.angle_beta   90.00
_cell.angle_gamma   90.00
#
_symmetry.space_group_name_H-M   'P 1'
#
loop_
_entity.id
_entity.type
_entity.pdbx_description
1 polymer ?
#
loop_
_entity_poly.entity_id
_entity_poly.type
_entity_poly.pdbx_seq_one_letter_code
_entity_poly.pdbx_strand_id
1 'polypeptide(L)'
;MTTHEREITEPVLLCRPDSGALAPGALGWSRRPLHVCNLRGRPLRAKRWDYWAVLTGDLAVSVTYADIGYLGTATVWWADLATGATGGREVIVPGGRGFDLPDVPGSAPLRFRSSHLDLDLVTEGPDASGAGGGTTITGRWHESDGTESRLDVRVDDPAGHESLNVVIPWSDRLFQYTSKHQARPARGELVVEGRTLRIGDGAPAWGVLDVGRGRWPYSTRWNWGGGAGTADDGHTVVGLQLGGIWTRGTGFTENGVLVDGRLTKIGTELVWDYVWDDPMRPWRVRHPDGSLDVTLTPRFDRHAKVQALVVATEVHQVFGSWTGHVTTDEGREIRVTGIPGFAEESRSRW
;
A
#
# COMPACT_ATOMS: atom_id res chain seq x y z
N MET A 1 4.85 7.05 20.98
CA MET A 1 4.67 8.35 20.33
C MET A 1 3.17 8.66 20.26
N THR A 2 2.66 9.51 21.15
CA THR A 2 1.26 9.96 21.04
C THR A 2 1.11 10.92 19.86
N THR A 3 0.20 10.59 18.93
CA THR A 3 -0.24 11.51 17.88
C THR A 3 -1.22 12.53 18.44
N HIS A 4 -1.26 13.74 17.87
CA HIS A 4 -2.31 14.74 18.14
C HIS A 4 -3.59 14.50 17.34
N GLU A 5 -3.54 13.62 16.34
CA GLU A 5 -4.69 13.30 15.48
C GLU A 5 -5.72 12.46 16.25
N ARG A 6 -7.00 12.80 16.08
CA ARG A 6 -8.12 12.09 16.71
C ARG A 6 -8.22 10.66 16.21
N GLU A 7 -8.23 9.70 17.12
CA GLU A 7 -8.56 8.32 16.82
C GLU A 7 -10.09 8.15 16.67
N ILE A 8 -10.50 7.50 15.59
CA ILE A 8 -11.87 7.12 15.27
C ILE A 8 -12.04 5.68 15.73
N THR A 9 -13.05 5.45 16.56
CA THR A 9 -13.33 4.14 17.17
C THR A 9 -14.65 3.54 16.73
N GLU A 10 -15.46 4.29 15.96
CA GLU A 10 -16.77 3.86 15.44
C GLU A 10 -16.85 4.12 13.92
N PRO A 11 -17.66 3.35 13.17
CA PRO A 11 -17.84 3.57 11.74
C PRO A 11 -18.31 4.99 11.40
N VAL A 12 -17.75 5.57 10.34
CA VAL A 12 -18.06 6.95 9.92
C VAL A 12 -18.16 7.09 8.41
N LEU A 13 -19.07 7.95 7.93
CA LEU A 13 -19.13 8.32 6.52
C LEU A 13 -17.99 9.29 6.19
N LEU A 14 -17.24 9.00 5.13
CA LEU A 14 -16.17 9.88 4.64
C LEU A 14 -16.73 11.23 4.17
N CYS A 15 -17.84 11.21 3.45
CA CYS A 15 -18.46 12.38 2.86
C CYS A 15 -19.83 12.67 3.47
N ARG A 16 -20.17 13.96 3.57
CA ARG A 16 -21.55 14.38 3.86
C ARG A 16 -22.47 13.92 2.70
N PRO A 17 -23.60 13.23 2.98
CA PRO A 17 -24.48 12.69 1.94
C PRO A 17 -25.09 13.73 0.99
N ASP A 18 -25.30 14.96 1.48
CA ASP A 18 -25.97 16.06 0.79
C ASP A 18 -25.07 16.80 -0.22
N SER A 19 -23.79 16.97 0.11
CA SER A 19 -22.84 17.83 -0.59
C SER A 19 -21.69 17.06 -1.22
N GLY A 20 -21.43 15.84 -0.76
CA GLY A 20 -20.26 15.05 -1.17
C GLY A 20 -18.92 15.66 -0.73
N ALA A 21 -18.94 16.66 0.15
CA ALA A 21 -17.77 17.24 0.80
C ALA A 21 -17.33 16.36 1.98
N LEU A 22 -16.07 16.48 2.41
CA LEU A 22 -15.51 15.75 3.55
C LEU A 22 -16.37 15.98 4.81
N ALA A 23 -16.75 14.91 5.48
CA ALA A 23 -17.46 14.99 6.76
C ALA A 23 -16.47 15.37 7.88
N PRO A 24 -16.74 16.38 8.72
CA PRO A 24 -15.87 16.72 9.84
C PRO A 24 -15.68 15.55 10.80
N GLY A 25 -16.72 14.73 10.97
CA GLY A 25 -16.67 13.50 11.76
C GLY A 25 -15.70 12.44 11.20
N ALA A 26 -15.30 12.52 9.93
CA ALA A 26 -14.34 11.60 9.31
C ALA A 26 -12.87 12.02 9.48
N LEU A 27 -12.61 13.23 9.99
CA LEU A 27 -11.25 13.72 10.23
C LEU A 27 -10.61 12.98 11.39
N GLY A 28 -9.54 12.23 11.11
CA GLY A 28 -8.89 11.38 12.09
C GLY A 28 -8.26 10.16 11.47
N TRP A 29 -7.82 9.26 12.32
CA TRP A 29 -7.24 7.98 11.97
C TRP A 29 -7.89 6.86 12.77
N SER A 30 -7.73 5.59 12.37
CA SER A 30 -8.23 4.44 13.11
C SER A 30 -7.32 3.22 12.91
N ARG A 31 -7.34 2.33 13.91
CA ARG A 31 -6.61 1.04 13.90
C ARG A 31 -7.24 -0.03 13.00
N ARG A 32 -8.44 0.24 12.50
CA ARG A 32 -9.21 -0.64 11.61
C ARG A 32 -9.94 0.18 10.54
N PRO A 33 -10.32 -0.39 9.39
CA PRO A 33 -11.05 0.33 8.35
C PRO A 33 -12.47 0.70 8.82
N LEU A 34 -12.64 1.90 9.37
CA LEU A 34 -13.92 2.39 9.92
C LEU A 34 -14.61 3.42 9.01
N HIS A 35 -13.92 3.91 7.96
CA HIS A 35 -14.50 4.86 7.02
C HIS A 35 -15.29 4.14 5.93
N VAL A 36 -16.56 4.52 5.80
CA VAL A 36 -17.37 4.22 4.61
C VAL A 36 -17.08 5.31 3.58
N CYS A 37 -16.34 4.96 2.54
CA CYS A 37 -15.84 5.88 1.51
C CYS A 37 -16.92 6.20 0.47
N ASN A 38 -18.02 6.80 0.91
CA ASN A 38 -19.20 7.18 0.13
C ASN A 38 -18.95 8.36 -0.84
N LEU A 39 -17.92 8.25 -1.68
CA LEU A 39 -17.57 9.24 -2.70
C LEU A 39 -18.68 9.30 -3.76
N ARG A 40 -19.42 10.42 -3.79
CA ARG A 40 -20.48 10.68 -4.76
C ARG A 40 -20.20 11.91 -5.60
N GLY A 41 -20.54 11.86 -6.88
CA GLY A 41 -20.37 12.98 -7.81
C GLY A 41 -18.91 13.21 -8.23
N ARG A 42 -18.73 13.95 -9.34
CA ARG A 42 -17.43 14.21 -10.00
C ARG A 42 -16.69 12.92 -10.40
N PRO A 43 -17.28 12.07 -11.25
CA PRO A 43 -16.70 10.76 -11.60
C PRO A 43 -15.27 10.88 -12.15
N LEU A 44 -14.98 11.91 -12.95
CA LEU A 44 -13.64 12.15 -13.51
C LEU A 44 -12.57 12.60 -12.48
N ARG A 45 -12.94 12.77 -11.20
CA ARG A 45 -12.05 13.23 -10.12
C ARG A 45 -12.01 12.28 -8.93
N ALA A 46 -13.04 11.46 -8.74
CA ALA A 46 -13.05 10.43 -7.71
C ALA A 46 -12.08 9.32 -8.14
N LYS A 47 -11.18 8.97 -7.24
CA LYS A 47 -10.11 8.00 -7.49
C LYS A 47 -10.16 6.95 -6.39
N ARG A 48 -10.13 5.69 -6.80
CA ARG A 48 -10.23 4.50 -5.96
C ARG A 48 -9.21 3.48 -6.43
N TRP A 49 -8.39 2.94 -5.54
CA TRP A 49 -7.51 1.83 -5.86
C TRP A 49 -7.27 0.93 -4.65
N ASP A 50 -7.08 -0.35 -4.93
CA ASP A 50 -6.49 -1.31 -4.00
C ASP A 50 -5.19 -1.80 -4.64
N TYR A 51 -4.07 -1.47 -3.99
CA TYR A 51 -2.74 -1.93 -4.33
C TYR A 51 -2.31 -2.96 -3.29
N TRP A 52 -1.96 -4.15 -3.75
CA TRP A 52 -1.31 -5.17 -2.94
C TRP A 52 0.13 -5.32 -3.37
N ALA A 53 1.03 -5.50 -2.41
CA ALA A 53 2.35 -6.07 -2.65
C ALA A 53 2.57 -7.28 -1.74
N VAL A 54 3.36 -8.23 -2.21
CA VAL A 54 3.85 -9.38 -1.45
C VAL A 54 5.35 -9.41 -1.59
N LEU A 55 6.06 -9.32 -0.46
CA LEU A 55 7.52 -9.25 -0.38
C LEU A 55 8.04 -10.51 0.30
N THR A 56 8.94 -11.25 -0.35
CA THR A 56 9.54 -12.47 0.21
C THR A 56 10.92 -12.73 -0.37
N GLY A 57 11.96 -12.71 0.46
CA GLY A 57 13.35 -12.83 0.00
C GLY A 57 13.67 -11.85 -1.12
N ASP A 58 14.01 -12.37 -2.30
CA ASP A 58 14.27 -11.59 -3.52
C ASP A 58 13.07 -11.52 -4.47
N LEU A 59 11.90 -12.01 -4.10
CA LEU A 59 10.68 -11.90 -4.90
C LEU A 59 9.81 -10.74 -4.39
N ALA A 60 9.45 -9.85 -5.31
CA ALA A 60 8.40 -8.86 -5.11
C ALA A 60 7.27 -9.11 -6.12
N VAL A 61 6.03 -9.16 -5.64
CA VAL A 61 4.84 -9.22 -6.48
C VAL A 61 3.94 -8.05 -6.10
N SER A 62 3.36 -7.38 -7.09
CA SER A 62 2.33 -6.36 -6.84
C SER A 62 1.13 -6.56 -7.74
N VAL A 63 -0.03 -6.19 -7.21
CA VAL A 63 -1.31 -6.22 -7.90
C VAL A 63 -2.01 -4.90 -7.68
N THR A 64 -2.54 -4.29 -8.73
CA THR A 64 -3.34 -3.07 -8.64
C THR A 64 -4.69 -3.29 -9.28
N TYR A 65 -5.75 -2.89 -8.58
CA TYR A 65 -7.09 -2.74 -9.14
C TYR A 65 -7.55 -1.32 -8.84
N ALA A 66 -7.69 -0.48 -9.88
CA ALA A 66 -7.97 0.93 -9.70
C ALA A 66 -8.96 1.48 -10.71
N ASP A 67 -9.81 2.39 -10.23
CA ASP A 67 -10.60 3.32 -11.01
C ASP A 67 -10.19 4.74 -10.61
N ILE A 68 -9.50 5.44 -11.51
CA ILE A 68 -9.02 6.81 -11.29
C ILE A 68 -9.96 7.87 -11.90
N GLY A 69 -11.18 7.46 -12.26
CA GLY A 69 -12.31 8.29 -12.67
C GLY A 69 -12.51 8.38 -14.17
N TYR A 70 -11.43 8.44 -14.95
CA TYR A 70 -11.46 8.46 -16.42
C TYR A 70 -10.73 7.27 -17.06
N LEU A 71 -10.03 6.47 -16.25
CA LEU A 71 -9.38 5.21 -16.63
C LEU A 71 -9.55 4.22 -15.49
N GLY A 72 -9.73 2.96 -15.84
CA GLY A 72 -9.50 1.84 -14.93
C GLY A 72 -8.17 1.17 -15.27
N THR A 73 -7.45 0.66 -14.28
CA THR A 73 -6.27 -0.17 -14.49
C THR A 73 -6.32 -1.41 -13.61
N ALA A 74 -6.06 -2.56 -14.23
CA ALA A 74 -5.79 -3.81 -13.54
C ALA A 74 -4.38 -4.25 -13.92
N THR A 75 -3.53 -4.45 -12.92
CA THR A 75 -2.11 -4.79 -13.12
C THR A 75 -1.68 -5.93 -12.23
N VAL A 76 -0.88 -6.83 -12.77
CA VAL A 76 0.01 -7.73 -12.02
C VAL A 76 1.42 -7.39 -12.46
N TRP A 77 2.34 -7.29 -11.50
CA TRP A 77 3.76 -7.11 -11.75
C TRP A 77 4.56 -7.98 -10.80
N TRP A 78 5.67 -8.54 -11.26
CA TRP A 78 6.60 -9.28 -10.42
C TRP A 78 8.04 -8.91 -10.75
N ALA A 79 8.92 -9.08 -9.76
CA ALA A 79 10.35 -8.93 -9.91
C ALA A 79 11.12 -9.96 -9.07
N ASP A 80 12.14 -10.55 -9.68
CA ASP A 80 13.26 -11.18 -9.00
C ASP A 80 14.35 -10.11 -8.81
N LEU A 81 14.50 -9.63 -7.58
CA LEU A 81 15.40 -8.56 -7.19
C LEU A 81 16.88 -8.97 -7.25
N ALA A 82 17.19 -10.28 -7.26
CA ALA A 82 18.56 -10.76 -7.36
C ALA A 82 19.04 -10.75 -8.81
N THR A 83 18.17 -11.13 -9.76
CA THR A 83 18.51 -11.18 -11.19
C THR A 83 18.12 -9.91 -11.94
N GLY A 84 17.20 -9.11 -11.39
CA GLY A 84 16.58 -7.97 -12.07
C GLY A 84 15.51 -8.38 -13.08
N ALA A 85 15.16 -9.68 -13.18
CA ALA A 85 14.09 -10.14 -14.07
C ALA A 85 12.74 -9.63 -13.57
N THR A 86 11.92 -9.13 -14.50
CA THR A 86 10.57 -8.64 -14.19
C THR A 86 9.59 -9.02 -15.27
N GLY A 87 8.32 -9.14 -14.90
CA GLY A 87 7.24 -9.37 -15.85
C GLY A 87 5.89 -8.95 -15.28
N GLY A 88 4.84 -9.46 -15.90
CA GLY A 88 3.47 -9.14 -15.55
C GLY A 88 2.67 -8.54 -16.70
N ARG A 89 1.50 -8.02 -16.37
CA ARG A 89 0.57 -7.44 -17.34
C ARG A 89 -0.21 -6.29 -16.72
N GLU A 90 -0.29 -5.18 -17.44
CA GLU A 90 -1.18 -4.06 -17.17
C GLU A 90 -2.25 -3.99 -18.26
N VAL A 91 -3.51 -3.79 -17.84
CA VAL A 91 -4.63 -3.50 -18.75
C VAL A 91 -5.28 -2.19 -18.31
N ILE A 92 -5.23 -1.20 -19.21
CA ILE A 92 -5.87 0.11 -19.02
C ILE A 92 -7.19 0.12 -19.80
N VAL A 93 -8.28 0.45 -19.12
CA VAL A 93 -9.63 0.52 -19.69
C VAL A 93 -10.15 1.96 -19.69
N PRO A 94 -10.38 2.57 -20.87
CA PRO A 94 -10.97 3.90 -20.96
C PRO A 94 -12.32 4.00 -20.23
N GLY A 95 -12.45 5.04 -19.41
CA GLY A 95 -13.65 5.32 -18.63
C GLY A 95 -13.92 4.36 -17.47
N GLY A 96 -12.97 3.51 -17.09
CA GLY A 96 -13.10 2.61 -15.92
C GLY A 96 -14.18 1.54 -16.08
N ARG A 97 -14.63 1.24 -17.30
CA ARG A 97 -15.72 0.28 -17.52
C ARG A 97 -15.35 -1.09 -16.97
N GLY A 98 -16.24 -1.66 -16.16
CA GLY A 98 -16.02 -2.96 -15.52
C GLY A 98 -15.19 -2.91 -14.23
N PHE A 99 -14.79 -1.72 -13.79
CA PHE A 99 -14.22 -1.52 -12.46
C PHE A 99 -15.32 -1.12 -11.48
N ASP A 100 -15.35 -1.78 -10.32
CA ASP A 100 -16.24 -1.43 -9.22
C ASP A 100 -15.52 -1.69 -7.90
N LEU A 101 -15.22 -0.61 -7.16
CA LEU A 101 -14.57 -0.70 -5.85
C LEU A 101 -15.57 -0.28 -4.78
N PRO A 102 -15.82 -1.13 -3.76
CA PRO A 102 -16.79 -0.83 -2.72
C PRO A 102 -16.40 0.40 -1.89
N ASP A 103 -17.39 1.00 -1.25
CA ASP A 103 -17.20 2.12 -0.32
C ASP A 103 -16.44 1.67 0.95
N VAL A 104 -16.61 0.41 1.38
CA VAL A 104 -15.83 -0.18 2.47
C VAL A 104 -14.79 -1.11 1.83
N PRO A 105 -13.48 -0.84 1.97
CA PRO A 105 -12.45 -1.70 1.40
C PRO A 105 -12.59 -3.15 1.88
N GLY A 106 -12.41 -4.11 0.97
CA GLY A 106 -12.55 -5.54 1.27
C GLY A 106 -14.00 -6.03 1.49
N SER A 107 -15.03 -5.18 1.41
CA SER A 107 -16.42 -5.62 1.65
C SER A 107 -17.08 -6.33 0.46
N ALA A 108 -16.41 -6.35 -0.69
CA ALA A 108 -16.85 -7.03 -1.91
C ALA A 108 -15.63 -7.54 -2.68
N PRO A 109 -15.76 -8.64 -3.45
CA PRO A 109 -14.68 -9.12 -4.28
C PRO A 109 -14.41 -8.14 -5.43
N LEU A 110 -13.14 -7.86 -5.70
CA LEU A 110 -12.72 -7.12 -6.89
C LEU A 110 -12.39 -8.12 -7.98
N ARG A 111 -13.04 -8.00 -9.14
CA ARG A 111 -12.85 -8.93 -10.26
C ARG A 111 -12.63 -8.17 -11.55
N PHE A 112 -11.60 -8.57 -12.29
CA PHE A 112 -11.30 -8.06 -13.63
C PHE A 112 -11.13 -9.22 -14.60
N ARG A 113 -11.68 -9.10 -15.81
CA ARG A 113 -11.61 -10.12 -16.86
C ARG A 113 -11.33 -9.47 -18.19
N SER A 114 -10.39 -10.03 -18.94
CA SER A 114 -10.03 -9.58 -20.29
C SER A 114 -9.30 -10.68 -21.04
N SER A 115 -9.04 -10.47 -22.33
CA SER A 115 -8.18 -11.38 -23.13
C SER A 115 -6.71 -11.40 -22.68
N HIS A 116 -6.27 -10.44 -21.87
CA HIS A 116 -4.86 -10.28 -21.50
C HIS A 116 -4.57 -10.56 -20.02
N LEU A 117 -5.56 -10.35 -19.15
CA LEU A 117 -5.46 -10.51 -17.70
C LEU A 117 -6.82 -10.85 -17.10
N ASP A 118 -6.83 -11.91 -16.29
CA ASP A 118 -7.85 -12.22 -15.29
C ASP A 118 -7.27 -11.93 -13.90
N LEU A 119 -8.06 -11.27 -13.04
CA LEU A 119 -7.65 -10.95 -11.68
C LEU A 119 -8.83 -11.01 -10.70
N ASP A 120 -8.65 -11.68 -9.57
CA ASP A 120 -9.60 -11.70 -8.44
C ASP A 120 -8.91 -11.33 -7.14
N LEU A 121 -9.50 -10.41 -6.38
CA LEU A 121 -9.14 -10.11 -5.00
C LEU A 121 -10.37 -10.37 -4.15
N VAL A 122 -10.33 -11.44 -3.36
CA VAL A 122 -11.45 -11.86 -2.51
C VAL A 122 -11.03 -11.77 -1.06
N THR A 123 -11.66 -10.87 -0.32
CA THR A 123 -11.43 -10.74 1.12
C THR A 123 -12.51 -11.50 1.87
N GLU A 124 -12.07 -12.31 2.82
CA GLU A 124 -12.91 -13.08 3.72
C GLU A 124 -12.73 -12.52 5.12
N GLY A 125 -13.85 -12.24 5.79
CA GLY A 125 -13.83 -11.88 7.19
C GLY A 125 -13.37 -13.05 8.05
N PRO A 126 -12.97 -12.79 9.30
CA PRO A 126 -12.72 -13.86 10.25
C PRO A 126 -13.98 -14.68 10.48
N ASP A 127 -13.80 -15.96 10.82
CA ASP A 127 -14.85 -16.84 11.28
C ASP A 127 -15.42 -16.39 12.65
N ALA A 128 -16.40 -17.14 13.16
CA ALA A 128 -17.04 -16.83 14.44
C ALA A 128 -16.07 -16.84 15.65
N SER A 129 -14.89 -17.46 15.52
CA SER A 129 -13.83 -17.46 16.54
C SER A 129 -12.87 -16.28 16.42
N GLY A 130 -13.02 -15.45 15.39
CA GLY A 130 -12.11 -14.35 15.10
C GLY A 130 -10.87 -14.78 14.28
N ALA A 131 -10.84 -16.01 13.77
CA ALA A 131 -9.71 -16.59 13.05
C ALA A 131 -9.98 -16.72 11.54
N GLY A 132 -8.93 -16.92 10.74
CA GLY A 132 -9.08 -17.32 9.33
C GLY A 132 -9.45 -16.20 8.34
N GLY A 133 -9.53 -14.94 8.79
CA GLY A 133 -9.70 -13.80 7.89
C GLY A 133 -8.50 -13.62 6.96
N GLY A 134 -8.69 -12.89 5.86
CA GLY A 134 -7.62 -12.58 4.92
C GLY A 134 -8.10 -12.30 3.51
N THR A 135 -7.15 -12.13 2.60
CA THR A 135 -7.41 -11.82 1.19
C THR A 135 -6.72 -12.84 0.31
N THR A 136 -7.49 -13.48 -0.57
CA THR A 136 -6.96 -14.35 -1.63
C THR A 136 -6.87 -13.54 -2.92
N ILE A 137 -5.67 -13.54 -3.51
CA ILE A 137 -5.35 -12.84 -4.75
C ILE A 137 -5.01 -13.91 -5.79
N THR A 138 -5.84 -14.02 -6.83
CA THR A 138 -5.56 -14.90 -7.96
C THR A 138 -5.47 -14.12 -9.25
N GLY A 139 -4.53 -14.49 -10.11
CA GLY A 139 -4.31 -13.84 -11.40
C GLY A 139 -3.89 -14.84 -12.46
N ARG A 140 -4.31 -14.60 -13.71
CA ARG A 140 -3.79 -15.29 -14.90
C ARG A 140 -3.56 -14.28 -16.00
N TRP A 141 -2.39 -14.33 -16.63
CA TRP A 141 -2.03 -13.46 -17.74
C TRP A 141 -1.08 -14.20 -18.68
N HIS A 142 -0.84 -13.62 -19.85
CA HIS A 142 0.29 -14.01 -20.67
C HIS A 142 1.40 -12.98 -20.50
N GLU A 143 2.65 -13.42 -20.41
CA GLU A 143 3.84 -12.56 -20.44
C GLU A 143 4.06 -11.96 -21.83
N SER A 144 5.05 -11.07 -21.96
CA SER A 144 5.36 -10.40 -23.24
C SER A 144 5.77 -11.38 -24.35
N ASP A 145 6.33 -12.53 -23.99
CA ASP A 145 6.71 -13.63 -24.89
C ASP A 145 5.54 -14.57 -25.23
N GLY A 146 4.36 -14.35 -24.63
CA GLY A 146 3.18 -15.19 -24.80
C GLY A 146 3.09 -16.40 -23.87
N THR A 147 4.02 -16.57 -22.93
CA THR A 147 3.96 -17.64 -21.92
C THR A 147 2.86 -17.35 -20.90
N GLU A 148 2.00 -18.34 -20.62
CA GLU A 148 0.99 -18.20 -19.56
C GLU A 148 1.67 -18.13 -18.18
N SER A 149 1.22 -17.21 -17.35
CA SER A 149 1.66 -17.04 -15.97
C SER A 149 0.45 -16.93 -15.04
N ARG A 150 0.63 -17.37 -13.79
CA ARG A 150 -0.42 -17.34 -12.77
C ARG A 150 0.09 -16.91 -11.41
N LEU A 151 -0.79 -16.29 -10.64
CA LEU A 151 -0.60 -15.94 -9.25
C LEU A 151 -1.73 -16.59 -8.44
N ASP A 152 -1.39 -17.22 -7.33
CA ASP A 152 -2.33 -17.67 -6.31
C ASP A 152 -1.70 -17.46 -4.93
N VAL A 153 -2.13 -16.40 -4.25
CA VAL A 153 -1.58 -16.01 -2.94
C VAL A 153 -2.70 -15.73 -1.96
N ARG A 154 -2.56 -16.28 -0.75
CA ARG A 154 -3.33 -15.89 0.42
C ARG A 154 -2.50 -14.95 1.29
N VAL A 155 -3.07 -13.79 1.60
CA VAL A 155 -2.55 -12.87 2.62
C VAL A 155 -3.48 -12.90 3.83
N ASP A 156 -3.01 -13.48 4.94
CA ASP A 156 -3.82 -13.65 6.14
C ASP A 156 -4.09 -12.31 6.84
N ASP A 157 -5.20 -12.24 7.57
CA ASP A 157 -5.50 -11.16 8.51
C ASP A 157 -5.49 -11.74 9.93
N PRO A 158 -4.33 -11.74 10.62
CA PRO A 158 -4.23 -12.32 11.95
C PRO A 158 -5.20 -11.66 12.94
N ALA A 159 -5.70 -12.44 13.89
CA ALA A 159 -6.62 -11.94 14.90
C ALA A 159 -6.00 -10.76 15.68
N GLY A 160 -6.69 -9.61 15.66
CA GLY A 160 -6.21 -8.41 16.34
C GLY A 160 -5.17 -7.60 15.58
N HIS A 161 -4.80 -7.99 14.36
CA HIS A 161 -3.91 -7.19 13.51
C HIS A 161 -4.55 -5.84 13.19
N GLU A 162 -3.82 -4.77 13.46
CA GLU A 162 -4.24 -3.40 13.24
C GLU A 162 -3.72 -2.88 11.89
N SER A 163 -4.28 -1.78 11.43
CA SER A 163 -3.90 -1.09 10.19
C SER A 163 -3.94 0.41 10.41
N LEU A 164 -3.16 1.16 9.64
CA LEU A 164 -3.23 2.61 9.65
C LEU A 164 -4.30 3.06 8.66
N ASN A 165 -5.39 3.62 9.16
CA ASN A 165 -6.47 4.16 8.34
C ASN A 165 -6.57 5.64 8.65
N VAL A 166 -6.46 6.53 7.68
CA VAL A 166 -6.41 7.97 7.97
C VAL A 166 -6.95 8.78 6.79
N VAL A 167 -7.53 9.93 7.11
CA VAL A 167 -7.92 10.93 6.13
C VAL A 167 -6.89 12.04 6.09
N ILE A 168 -6.36 12.35 4.90
CA ILE A 168 -5.53 13.52 4.64
C ILE A 168 -6.39 14.61 3.99
N PRO A 169 -6.68 15.71 4.70
CA PRO A 169 -7.58 16.75 4.22
C PRO A 169 -6.81 17.97 3.67
N TRP A 170 -6.68 18.09 2.35
CA TRP A 170 -6.18 19.35 1.76
C TRP A 170 -7.25 20.46 1.78
N SER A 171 -8.52 20.07 1.71
CA SER A 171 -9.71 20.92 1.87
C SER A 171 -10.94 20.05 2.11
N ASP A 172 -12.12 20.66 2.24
CA ASP A 172 -13.40 19.94 2.28
C ASP A 172 -13.78 19.27 0.94
N ARG A 173 -13.13 19.64 -0.17
CA ARG A 173 -13.40 19.13 -1.53
C ARG A 173 -12.31 18.21 -2.07
N LEU A 174 -11.08 18.38 -1.58
CA LEU A 174 -9.90 17.59 -1.94
C LEU A 174 -9.37 16.92 -0.68
N PHE A 175 -9.43 15.60 -0.65
CA PHE A 175 -9.02 14.77 0.47
C PHE A 175 -8.79 13.35 -0.01
N GLN A 176 -8.00 12.59 0.74
CA GLN A 176 -7.87 11.15 0.57
C GLN A 176 -8.14 10.44 1.87
N TYR A 177 -8.85 9.32 1.80
CA TYR A 177 -8.78 8.26 2.79
C TYR A 177 -7.78 7.22 2.30
N THR A 178 -6.95 6.74 3.21
CA THR A 178 -6.13 5.54 3.00
C THR A 178 -6.41 4.46 4.03
N SER A 179 -6.20 3.20 3.65
CA SER A 179 -6.04 2.07 4.54
C SER A 179 -4.71 1.39 4.20
N LYS A 180 -3.76 1.47 5.11
CA LYS A 180 -2.40 0.95 4.97
C LYS A 180 -2.23 -0.25 5.91
N HIS A 181 -2.02 -1.43 5.33
CA HIS A 181 -1.75 -2.66 6.07
C HIS A 181 -0.32 -3.08 5.77
N GLN A 182 0.40 -3.48 6.80
CA GLN A 182 1.77 -3.96 6.71
C GLN A 182 1.90 -5.26 7.50
N ALA A 183 2.95 -6.03 7.23
CA ALA A 183 3.32 -7.22 7.99
C ALA A 183 2.22 -8.29 8.09
N ARG A 184 1.33 -8.38 7.10
CA ARG A 184 0.34 -9.47 7.03
C ARG A 184 1.01 -10.73 6.44
N PRO A 185 1.00 -11.89 7.11
CA PRO A 185 1.63 -13.09 6.57
C PRO A 185 1.03 -13.49 5.23
N ALA A 186 1.87 -13.88 4.28
CA ALA A 186 1.45 -14.34 2.96
C ALA A 186 1.96 -15.75 2.66
N ARG A 187 1.20 -16.52 1.88
CA ARG A 187 1.63 -17.82 1.35
C ARG A 187 0.99 -18.10 0.00
N GLY A 188 1.64 -18.89 -0.83
CA GLY A 188 1.09 -19.31 -2.12
C GLY A 188 2.16 -19.59 -3.16
N GLU A 189 1.86 -19.27 -4.42
CA GLU A 189 2.79 -19.43 -5.53
C GLU A 189 2.60 -18.38 -6.63
N LEU A 190 3.71 -18.07 -7.29
CA LEU A 190 3.79 -17.37 -8.56
C LEU A 190 4.36 -18.35 -9.58
N VAL A 191 3.68 -18.54 -10.71
CA VAL A 191 4.20 -19.31 -11.83
C VAL A 191 4.47 -18.37 -12.99
N VAL A 192 5.74 -18.23 -13.35
CA VAL A 192 6.26 -17.34 -14.39
C VAL A 192 7.41 -18.03 -15.11
N GLU A 193 7.56 -17.80 -16.41
CA GLU A 193 8.66 -18.36 -17.21
C GLU A 193 8.82 -19.89 -17.07
N GLY A 194 7.71 -20.61 -16.90
CA GLY A 194 7.70 -22.07 -16.65
C GLY A 194 8.26 -22.50 -15.29
N ARG A 195 8.59 -21.56 -14.40
CA ARG A 195 9.08 -21.79 -13.03
C ARG A 195 7.95 -21.55 -12.03
N THR A 196 7.91 -22.35 -10.95
CA THR A 196 7.04 -22.11 -9.80
C THR A 196 7.87 -21.53 -8.66
N LEU A 197 7.60 -20.28 -8.29
CA LEU A 197 8.19 -19.59 -7.16
C LEU A 197 7.21 -19.68 -5.98
N ARG A 198 7.63 -20.34 -4.90
CA ARG A 198 6.82 -20.47 -3.69
C ARG A 198 6.90 -19.19 -2.85
N ILE A 199 5.76 -18.74 -2.35
CA ILE A 199 5.65 -17.56 -1.49
C ILE A 199 5.38 -18.06 -0.07
N GLY A 200 6.16 -17.58 0.90
CA GLY A 200 6.04 -17.97 2.30
C GLY A 200 6.60 -19.37 2.61
N ASP A 201 7.38 -19.95 1.70
CA ASP A 201 8.09 -21.22 1.86
C ASP A 201 9.60 -20.96 1.85
N GLY A 202 10.33 -21.49 2.83
CA GLY A 202 11.78 -21.24 3.02
C GLY A 202 12.14 -19.83 3.51
N ALA A 203 11.32 -18.81 3.24
CA ALA A 203 11.45 -17.45 3.79
C ALA A 203 10.06 -16.87 4.12
N PRO A 204 9.94 -16.03 5.17
CA PRO A 204 8.71 -15.30 5.44
C PRO A 204 8.28 -14.46 4.24
N ALA A 205 6.97 -14.33 4.06
CA ALA A 205 6.38 -13.45 3.05
C ALA A 205 5.39 -12.49 3.71
N TRP A 206 5.41 -11.24 3.26
CA TRP A 206 4.66 -10.16 3.87
C TRP A 206 3.81 -9.46 2.83
N GLY A 207 2.50 -9.48 3.07
CA GLY A 207 1.50 -8.70 2.36
C GLY A 207 1.46 -7.26 2.85
N VAL A 208 1.38 -6.35 1.88
CA VAL A 208 1.22 -4.91 2.04
C VAL A 208 -0.03 -4.52 1.28
N LEU A 209 -0.97 -3.83 1.94
CA LEU A 209 -2.15 -3.25 1.29
C LEU A 209 -2.08 -1.74 1.37
N ASP A 210 -2.27 -1.08 0.24
CA ASP A 210 -2.56 0.33 0.13
C ASP A 210 -3.89 0.54 -0.59
N VAL A 211 -4.87 0.99 0.19
CA VAL A 211 -6.15 1.48 -0.32
C VAL A 211 -6.07 2.98 -0.46
N GLY A 212 -6.47 3.52 -1.61
CA GLY A 212 -6.77 4.94 -1.77
C GLY A 212 -8.23 5.17 -2.15
N ARG A 213 -8.89 6.11 -1.48
CA ARG A 213 -10.25 6.58 -1.82
C ARG A 213 -10.30 8.09 -1.66
N GLY A 214 -10.56 8.85 -2.72
CA GLY A 214 -10.65 10.30 -2.56
C GLY A 214 -10.61 11.12 -3.85
N ARG A 215 -10.20 12.38 -3.68
CA ARG A 215 -10.05 13.39 -4.72
C ARG A 215 -8.77 14.16 -4.47
N TRP A 216 -7.75 13.87 -5.27
CA TRP A 216 -6.42 14.46 -5.14
C TRP A 216 -6.36 15.87 -5.73
N PRO A 217 -5.45 16.73 -5.24
CA PRO A 217 -4.95 17.85 -6.02
C PRO A 217 -4.45 17.36 -7.39
N TYR A 218 -4.67 18.18 -8.43
CA TYR A 218 -4.30 17.79 -9.80
C TYR A 218 -2.80 17.49 -9.92
N SER A 219 -1.94 18.29 -9.27
CA SER A 219 -0.51 18.03 -9.17
C SER A 219 -0.18 17.59 -7.74
N THR A 220 0.33 16.37 -7.59
CA THR A 220 0.71 15.81 -6.28
C THR A 220 2.09 15.17 -6.38
N ARG A 221 2.85 15.26 -5.29
CA ARG A 221 4.12 14.58 -5.09
C ARG A 221 4.08 13.87 -3.75
N TRP A 222 4.48 12.61 -3.70
CA TRP A 222 4.47 11.83 -2.47
C TRP A 222 5.67 10.91 -2.32
N ASN A 223 6.03 10.63 -1.08
CA ASN A 223 6.94 9.56 -0.70
C ASN A 223 6.21 8.45 0.06
N TRP A 224 6.37 7.21 -0.35
CA TRP A 224 5.79 6.09 0.40
C TRP A 224 6.83 5.00 0.64
N GLY A 225 6.99 4.58 1.89
CA GLY A 225 7.83 3.49 2.32
C GLY A 225 6.99 2.41 2.98
N GLY A 226 7.25 1.17 2.59
CA GLY A 226 6.59 -0.02 3.10
C GLY A 226 7.59 -1.13 3.33
N GLY A 227 7.24 -2.10 4.17
CA GLY A 227 8.09 -3.25 4.42
C GLY A 227 7.74 -3.95 5.72
N ALA A 228 8.22 -5.18 5.86
CA ALA A 228 8.02 -5.94 7.08
C ALA A 228 9.06 -7.05 7.23
N GLY A 229 9.27 -7.48 8.46
CA GLY A 229 10.12 -8.61 8.76
C GLY A 229 10.23 -8.87 10.26
N THR A 230 11.05 -9.86 10.60
CA THR A 230 11.36 -10.17 11.99
C THR A 230 12.50 -9.28 12.48
N ALA A 231 12.35 -8.74 13.69
CA ALA A 231 13.37 -7.96 14.38
C ALA A 231 14.59 -8.80 14.75
N ASP A 232 15.65 -8.13 15.20
CA ASP A 232 16.92 -8.75 15.56
C ASP A 232 16.82 -9.72 16.75
N ASP A 233 15.74 -9.64 17.54
CA ASP A 233 15.43 -10.59 18.62
C ASP A 233 14.86 -11.94 18.13
N GLY A 234 14.66 -12.08 16.81
CA GLY A 234 14.28 -13.31 16.14
C GLY A 234 12.81 -13.71 16.26
N HIS A 235 11.96 -12.91 16.90
CA HIS A 235 10.54 -13.26 17.07
C HIS A 235 9.56 -12.09 16.95
N THR A 236 9.95 -10.86 17.27
CA THR A 236 9.06 -9.70 17.10
C THR A 236 8.91 -9.36 15.62
N VAL A 237 7.68 -9.24 15.13
CA VAL A 237 7.38 -8.84 13.75
C VAL A 237 7.20 -7.33 13.69
N VAL A 238 7.92 -6.67 12.77
CA VAL A 238 7.85 -5.23 12.54
C VAL A 238 7.31 -4.95 11.15
N GLY A 239 6.34 -4.05 11.03
CA GLY A 239 5.85 -3.50 9.78
C GLY A 239 6.08 -1.99 9.72
N LEU A 240 6.56 -1.47 8.59
CA LEU A 240 6.84 -0.06 8.38
C LEU A 240 5.83 0.55 7.41
N GLN A 241 5.19 1.65 7.81
CA GLN A 241 4.33 2.47 6.95
C GLN A 241 4.79 3.92 7.06
N LEU A 242 5.50 4.40 6.05
CA LEU A 242 6.16 5.71 6.09
C LEU A 242 5.66 6.56 4.92
N GLY A 243 5.11 7.72 5.21
CA GLY A 243 4.65 8.73 4.26
C GLY A 243 5.42 10.04 4.37
N GLY A 244 5.29 10.91 3.37
CA GLY A 244 5.83 12.26 3.41
C GLY A 244 5.61 13.08 2.14
N ILE A 245 5.77 14.41 2.24
CA ILE A 245 5.58 15.41 1.18
C ILE A 245 4.12 15.87 1.02
N TRP A 246 3.18 15.03 0.58
CA TRP A 246 1.80 15.47 0.25
C TRP A 246 0.95 15.85 1.46
N THR A 247 1.31 15.34 2.63
CA THR A 247 0.62 15.57 3.90
C THR A 247 1.01 16.88 4.57
N ARG A 248 2.13 17.49 4.13
CA ARG A 248 2.70 18.66 4.78
C ARG A 248 1.70 19.81 4.85
N GLY A 249 1.52 20.34 6.06
CA GLY A 249 0.62 21.46 6.33
C GLY A 249 -0.85 21.08 6.47
N THR A 250 -1.23 19.80 6.29
CA THR A 250 -2.62 19.36 6.52
C THR A 250 -2.92 19.10 8.00
N GLY A 251 -1.88 18.87 8.81
CA GLY A 251 -2.01 18.48 10.22
C GLY A 251 -2.26 16.98 10.43
N PHE A 252 -2.25 16.16 9.37
CA PHE A 252 -2.41 14.71 9.41
C PHE A 252 -1.26 14.05 8.68
N THR A 253 -0.89 12.83 9.05
CA THR A 253 0.19 12.09 8.37
C THR A 253 -0.17 10.62 8.15
N GLU A 254 0.44 10.00 7.13
CA GLU A 254 0.27 8.57 6.82
C GLU A 254 1.45 7.73 7.33
N ASN A 255 1.86 7.99 8.57
CA ASN A 255 3.02 7.39 9.22
C ASN A 255 2.61 6.46 10.37
N GLY A 256 3.19 5.28 10.44
CA GLY A 256 3.02 4.35 11.55
C GLY A 256 3.98 3.17 11.48
N VAL A 257 4.15 2.52 12.62
CA VAL A 257 4.91 1.28 12.76
C VAL A 257 4.00 0.24 13.38
N LEU A 258 4.00 -0.97 12.83
CA LEU A 258 3.32 -2.11 13.43
C LEU A 258 4.34 -2.98 14.15
N VAL A 259 4.02 -3.40 15.37
CA VAL A 259 4.81 -4.35 16.15
C VAL A 259 3.89 -5.45 16.63
N ASP A 260 4.13 -6.69 16.19
CA ASP A 260 3.29 -7.85 16.49
C ASP A 260 1.80 -7.57 16.23
N GLY A 261 1.52 -6.90 15.09
CA GLY A 261 0.18 -6.51 14.66
C GLY A 261 -0.39 -5.27 15.35
N ARG A 262 0.28 -4.65 16.31
CA ARG A 262 -0.19 -3.43 17.00
C ARG A 262 0.41 -2.18 16.39
N LEU A 263 -0.43 -1.19 16.06
CA LEU A 263 -0.02 0.05 15.44
C LEU A 263 0.45 1.08 16.48
N THR A 264 1.64 1.65 16.26
CA THR A 264 2.05 2.95 16.81
C THR A 264 1.86 4.01 15.72
N LYS A 265 0.85 4.89 15.87
CA LYS A 265 0.60 5.99 14.92
C LYS A 265 1.63 7.09 15.16
N ILE A 266 2.29 7.53 14.09
CA ILE A 266 3.22 8.66 14.15
C ILE A 266 2.48 9.87 13.60
N GLY A 267 2.16 10.86 14.45
CA GLY A 267 1.50 12.11 14.03
C GLY A 267 2.43 13.17 13.44
N THR A 268 3.73 13.01 13.66
CA THR A 268 4.76 13.94 13.20
C THR A 268 5.13 13.70 11.74
N GLU A 269 5.49 14.77 11.03
CA GLU A 269 6.12 14.69 9.73
C GLU A 269 7.52 14.07 9.84
N LEU A 270 7.78 13.02 9.05
CA LEU A 270 9.08 12.35 9.01
C LEU A 270 10.04 13.11 8.09
N VAL A 271 11.33 13.06 8.44
CA VAL A 271 12.42 13.61 7.62
C VAL A 271 12.90 12.52 6.66
N TRP A 272 12.75 12.77 5.37
CA TRP A 272 13.22 11.90 4.29
C TRP A 272 14.50 12.47 3.67
N ASP A 273 15.53 11.63 3.53
CA ASP A 273 16.79 11.94 2.87
C ASP A 273 17.08 10.88 1.80
N TYR A 274 17.14 11.33 0.54
CA TYR A 274 17.34 10.52 -0.66
C TYR A 274 17.64 11.46 -1.84
N VAL A 275 18.11 10.91 -2.95
CA VAL A 275 18.43 11.67 -4.16
C VAL A 275 17.56 11.18 -5.30
N TRP A 276 16.64 12.02 -5.78
CA TRP A 276 15.70 11.65 -6.84
C TRP A 276 16.40 11.19 -8.13
N ASP A 277 17.44 11.91 -8.57
CA ASP A 277 18.18 11.59 -9.79
C ASP A 277 19.18 10.42 -9.61
N ASP A 278 19.29 9.88 -8.40
CA ASP A 278 20.09 8.70 -8.06
C ASP A 278 19.31 7.82 -7.08
N PRO A 279 18.18 7.23 -7.53
CA PRO A 279 17.20 6.56 -6.66
C PRO A 279 17.77 5.31 -6.00
N MET A 280 18.87 4.77 -6.53
CA MET A 280 19.55 3.60 -5.97
C MET A 280 20.42 3.92 -4.75
N ARG A 281 20.66 5.19 -4.43
CA ARG A 281 21.28 5.57 -3.16
C ARG A 281 20.37 5.24 -1.98
N PRO A 282 20.92 5.03 -0.76
CA PRO A 282 20.12 4.74 0.41
C PRO A 282 19.06 5.82 0.69
N TRP A 283 17.86 5.40 1.07
CA TRP A 283 16.76 6.27 1.48
C TRP A 283 16.65 6.21 3.01
N ARG A 284 16.91 7.32 3.68
CA ARG A 284 16.85 7.40 5.14
C ARG A 284 15.62 8.17 5.59
N VAL A 285 14.87 7.58 6.51
CA VAL A 285 13.66 8.16 7.10
C VAL A 285 13.84 8.27 8.60
N ARG A 286 13.60 9.46 9.15
CA ARG A 286 13.82 9.75 10.57
C ARG A 286 12.64 10.47 11.19
N HIS A 287 12.32 10.08 12.42
CA HIS A 287 11.52 10.91 13.29
C HIS A 287 12.41 11.99 13.95
N PRO A 288 11.98 13.27 14.04
CA PRO A 288 12.82 14.35 14.56
C PRO A 288 13.34 14.17 16.00
N ASP A 289 12.63 13.41 16.84
CA ASP A 289 13.04 13.13 18.23
C ASP A 289 13.95 11.90 18.40
N GLY A 290 14.27 11.18 17.31
CA GLY A 290 15.13 9.99 17.32
C GLY A 290 14.42 8.66 17.59
N SER A 291 13.11 8.65 17.81
CA SER A 291 12.29 7.43 18.05
C SER A 291 12.13 6.52 16.83
N LEU A 292 12.54 6.97 15.64
CA LEU A 292 12.63 6.17 14.43
C LEU A 292 13.80 6.69 13.59
N ASP A 293 14.66 5.77 13.16
CA ASP A 293 15.73 6.04 12.19
C ASP A 293 15.96 4.76 11.39
N VAL A 294 15.45 4.73 10.17
CA VAL A 294 15.53 3.56 9.28
C VAL A 294 16.09 3.97 7.93
N THR A 295 16.92 3.11 7.36
CA THR A 295 17.52 3.31 6.05
C THR A 295 17.20 2.12 5.16
N LEU A 296 16.57 2.39 4.02
CA LEU A 296 16.44 1.43 2.93
C LEU A 296 17.72 1.44 2.12
N THR A 297 18.28 0.26 1.85
CA THR A 297 19.32 0.09 0.85
C THR A 297 18.69 -0.54 -0.40
N PRO A 298 18.45 0.24 -1.47
CA PRO A 298 17.90 -0.26 -2.72
C PRO A 298 18.77 -1.33 -3.38
N ARG A 299 18.12 -2.29 -4.04
CA ARG A 299 18.73 -3.29 -4.92
C ARG A 299 18.10 -3.32 -6.31
N PHE A 300 16.87 -2.80 -6.44
CA PHE A 300 16.14 -2.71 -7.69
C PHE A 300 15.35 -1.40 -7.75
N ASP A 301 15.22 -0.80 -8.93
CA ASP A 301 14.37 0.37 -9.17
C ASP A 301 13.32 0.04 -10.23
N ARG A 302 12.05 0.07 -9.84
CA ARG A 302 10.93 0.07 -10.76
C ARG A 302 10.66 1.52 -11.18
N HIS A 303 11.36 1.98 -12.21
CA HIS A 303 11.11 3.28 -12.81
C HIS A 303 9.95 3.20 -13.81
N ALA A 304 8.94 4.03 -13.60
CA ALA A 304 7.80 4.15 -14.51
C ALA A 304 7.57 5.61 -14.86
N LYS A 305 7.43 5.92 -16.15
CA LYS A 305 7.16 7.26 -16.65
C LYS A 305 6.07 7.23 -17.72
N VAL A 306 5.00 7.95 -17.48
CA VAL A 306 3.88 8.14 -18.41
C VAL A 306 3.70 9.63 -18.65
N GLN A 307 3.65 10.03 -19.92
CA GLN A 307 3.30 11.39 -20.35
C GLN A 307 2.30 11.31 -21.49
N ALA A 308 1.06 11.72 -21.23
CA ALA A 308 -0.03 11.69 -22.19
C ALA A 308 -0.94 12.91 -22.00
N LEU A 309 -0.87 13.87 -22.93
CA LEU A 309 -1.68 15.10 -22.92
C LEU A 309 -1.58 15.86 -21.57
N VAL A 310 -2.64 15.76 -20.76
CA VAL A 310 -2.78 16.42 -19.45
C VAL A 310 -2.48 15.47 -18.28
N VAL A 311 -2.03 14.25 -18.56
CA VAL A 311 -1.65 13.26 -17.55
C VAL A 311 -0.15 13.06 -17.61
N ALA A 312 0.54 13.22 -16.49
CA ALA A 312 1.96 12.93 -16.39
C ALA A 312 2.27 12.31 -15.03
N THR A 313 2.89 11.14 -15.03
CA THR A 313 3.32 10.45 -13.82
C THR A 313 4.74 9.94 -14.01
N GLU A 314 5.60 10.17 -13.03
CA GLU A 314 6.95 9.61 -12.96
C GLU A 314 7.16 9.08 -11.54
N VAL A 315 7.52 7.80 -11.44
CA VAL A 315 7.68 7.09 -10.18
C VAL A 315 9.00 6.34 -10.19
N HIS A 316 9.77 6.53 -9.13
CA HIS A 316 10.80 5.58 -8.73
C HIS A 316 10.26 4.81 -7.55
N GLN A 317 10.07 3.51 -7.70
CA GLN A 317 9.74 2.61 -6.60
C GLN A 317 10.89 1.63 -6.44
N VAL A 318 11.73 1.89 -5.45
CA VAL A 318 12.93 1.11 -5.18
C VAL A 318 12.66 0.04 -4.15
N PHE A 319 13.18 -1.16 -4.41
CA PHE A 319 13.02 -2.33 -3.55
C PHE A 319 14.37 -2.73 -2.96
N GLY A 320 14.37 -3.16 -1.71
CA GLY A 320 15.59 -3.49 -0.99
C GLY A 320 15.29 -3.93 0.43
N SER A 321 16.19 -3.55 1.35
CA SER A 321 16.08 -3.93 2.76
C SER A 321 16.22 -2.72 3.68
N TRP A 322 15.35 -2.66 4.69
CA TRP A 322 15.38 -1.67 5.75
C TRP A 322 16.28 -2.13 6.90
N THR A 323 17.11 -1.22 7.40
CA THR A 323 17.90 -1.41 8.62
C THR A 323 17.80 -0.16 9.49
N GLY A 324 17.67 -0.35 10.81
CA GLY A 324 17.62 0.74 11.77
C GLY A 324 16.82 0.37 13.02
N HIS A 325 16.12 1.34 13.59
CA HIS A 325 15.30 1.14 14.78
C HIS A 325 13.99 1.92 14.75
N VAL A 326 13.04 1.43 15.53
CA VAL A 326 11.73 2.03 15.78
C VAL A 326 11.40 1.92 17.27
N THR A 327 10.65 2.88 17.81
CA THR A 327 10.18 2.88 19.19
C THR A 327 8.66 2.82 19.25
N THR A 328 8.11 1.90 20.06
CA THR A 328 6.66 1.75 20.25
C THR A 328 6.07 2.84 21.14
N ASP A 329 4.75 2.88 21.28
CA ASP A 329 4.05 3.75 22.22
C ASP A 329 4.45 3.54 23.68
N GLU A 330 4.82 2.31 24.04
CA GLU A 330 5.30 1.93 25.38
C GLU A 330 6.78 2.27 25.61
N GLY A 331 7.46 2.85 24.62
CA GLY A 331 8.88 3.21 24.71
C GLY A 331 9.85 2.07 24.46
N ARG A 332 9.38 0.90 23.98
CA ARG A 332 10.26 -0.22 23.60
C ARG A 332 10.95 0.11 22.27
N GLU A 333 12.28 0.21 22.28
CA GLU A 333 13.08 0.27 21.06
C GLU A 333 13.25 -1.13 20.47
N ILE A 334 13.03 -1.26 19.15
CA ILE A 334 13.16 -2.49 18.40
C ILE A 334 14.09 -2.22 17.23
N ARG A 335 15.12 -3.07 17.10
CA ARG A 335 16.07 -3.02 15.99
C ARG A 335 15.68 -4.00 14.91
N VAL A 336 15.82 -3.57 13.66
CA VAL A 336 15.59 -4.38 12.48
C VAL A 336 16.82 -4.29 11.59
N THR A 337 17.29 -5.44 11.13
CA THR A 337 18.40 -5.53 10.19
C THR A 337 17.98 -6.31 8.96
N GLY A 338 17.97 -5.64 7.81
CA GLY A 338 17.79 -6.30 6.52
C GLY A 338 16.37 -6.76 6.21
N ILE A 339 15.33 -6.23 6.86
CA ILE A 339 13.94 -6.63 6.58
C ILE A 339 13.51 -6.16 5.18
N PRO A 340 12.80 -6.97 4.38
CA PRO A 340 12.42 -6.59 3.02
C PRO A 340 11.44 -5.41 3.01
N GLY A 341 11.58 -4.56 2.00
CA GLY A 341 10.72 -3.40 1.83
C GLY A 341 10.98 -2.63 0.56
N PHE A 342 10.31 -1.50 0.45
CA PHE A 342 10.44 -0.56 -0.65
C PHE A 342 10.30 0.88 -0.15
N ALA A 343 10.77 1.82 -0.96
CA ALA A 343 10.45 3.23 -0.88
C ALA A 343 10.12 3.73 -2.28
N GLU A 344 9.23 4.70 -2.37
CA GLU A 344 8.95 5.37 -3.62
C GLU A 344 8.89 6.88 -3.45
N GLU A 345 9.20 7.58 -4.52
CA GLU A 345 8.64 8.90 -4.77
C GLU A 345 7.84 8.85 -6.07
N SER A 346 6.64 9.42 -6.03
CA SER A 346 5.81 9.65 -7.21
C SER A 346 5.60 11.14 -7.45
N ARG A 347 5.70 11.54 -8.71
CA ARG A 347 5.39 12.88 -9.20
C ARG A 347 4.29 12.77 -10.24
N SER A 348 3.17 13.41 -9.95
CA SER A 348 1.91 13.00 -10.53
C SER A 348 1.07 14.23 -10.91
N ARG A 349 0.54 14.25 -12.13
CA ARG A 349 -0.40 15.24 -12.67
C ARG A 349 -1.56 14.49 -13.34
N TRP A 350 -2.74 14.39 -12.71
CA TRP A 350 -3.82 13.49 -13.17
C TRP A 350 -5.20 13.73 -12.55
#